data_AF-A0A158JC32-F1
#
_entry.id   AF-A0A158JC32-F1
#
_cell.length_a   1.000
_cell.length_b   1.000
_cell.length_c   1.000
_cell.angle_alpha   90.00
_cell.angle_beta   90.00
_cell.angle_gamma   90.00
#
_symmetry.space_group_name_H-M   'P 1'
#
loop_
_entity.id
_entity.type
_entity.pdbx_description
1 polymer ?
#
loop_
_entity_poly.entity_id
_entity_poly.type
_entity_poly.pdbx_seq_one_letter_code
_entity_poly.pdbx_strand_id
1 'polypeptide(L)' 'MNAKAKPSHRTWVDHDDAPELTGEWIEQAELRDGDKIVRQGRRVDSAKTPTTVRLDNEVSDAFRIT' A
#
# COMPACT_ATOMS: atom_id res chain seq x y z
N MET A 1 2.18 -42.67 44.87
CA MET A 1 1.50 -42.22 43.64
C MET A 1 2.30 -41.06 43.07
N ASN A 2 2.76 -41.14 41.82
CA ASN A 2 3.49 -40.03 41.18
C ASN A 2 2.56 -39.39 40.14
N ALA A 3 1.94 -38.27 40.51
CA ALA A 3 1.10 -37.51 39.58
C ALA A 3 2.01 -36.68 38.66
N LYS A 4 1.86 -36.86 37.35
CA LYS A 4 2.54 -36.03 36.35
C LYS A 4 1.99 -34.61 36.46
N ALA A 5 2.87 -33.61 36.56
CA ALA A 5 2.47 -32.21 36.59
C ALA A 5 1.71 -31.83 35.31
N LYS A 6 0.63 -31.04 35.46
CA LYS A 6 -0.14 -30.50 34.33
C LYS A 6 0.77 -29.60 33.49
N PRO A 7 0.79 -29.73 32.16
CA PRO A 7 1.59 -28.86 31.31
C PRO A 7 1.10 -27.42 31.45
N SER A 8 2.02 -26.51 31.82
CA SER A 8 1.77 -25.06 31.82
C SER A 8 1.57 -24.59 30.38
N HIS A 9 0.57 -23.73 30.14
CA HIS A 9 0.28 -23.19 28.82
C HIS A 9 1.52 -22.44 28.30
N ARG A 10 2.00 -22.81 27.11
CA ARG A 10 3.23 -22.24 26.54
C ARG A 10 2.90 -20.85 25.99
N THR A 11 3.36 -19.81 26.68
CA THR A 11 3.17 -18.39 26.29
C THR A 11 4.16 -17.92 25.22
N TRP A 12 5.10 -18.77 24.83
CA TRP A 12 6.14 -18.41 23.88
C TRP A 12 5.61 -18.48 22.44
N VAL A 13 5.55 -17.32 21.79
CA VAL A 13 5.29 -17.16 20.36
C VAL A 13 6.63 -17.20 19.65
N ASP A 14 6.73 -18.02 18.60
CA ASP A 14 7.94 -18.11 17.78
C ASP A 14 8.12 -16.80 17.01
N HIS A 15 9.30 -16.19 17.14
CA HIS A 15 9.61 -14.92 16.48
C HIS A 15 9.84 -15.10 14.97
N ASP A 16 10.11 -16.32 14.51
CA ASP A 16 10.27 -16.65 13.10
C ASP A 16 8.93 -17.00 12.42
N ASP A 17 7.84 -17.09 13.18
CA ASP A 17 6.49 -17.27 12.64
C ASP A 17 6.00 -15.95 12.05
N ALA A 18 6.35 -15.74 10.76
CA ALA A 18 6.01 -14.52 10.04
C ALA A 18 4.48 -14.39 9.89
N PRO A 19 3.93 -13.16 9.94
CA PRO A 19 2.51 -12.95 9.70
C PRO A 19 2.14 -13.36 8.27
N GLU A 20 0.91 -13.85 8.09
CA GLU A 20 0.39 -14.17 6.77
C GLU A 20 0.35 -12.92 5.88
N LEU A 21 0.74 -13.10 4.61
CA LEU A 21 0.67 -12.04 3.61
C LEU A 21 -0.80 -11.87 3.17
N THR A 22 -1.48 -10.87 3.75
CA THR A 22 -2.87 -10.56 3.40
C THR A 22 -2.97 -9.79 2.08
N GLY A 23 -4.14 -9.81 1.45
CA GLY A 23 -4.40 -9.05 0.23
C GLY A 23 -4.13 -7.54 0.40
N GLU A 24 -4.50 -6.97 1.55
CA GLU A 24 -4.22 -5.56 1.89
C GLU A 24 -2.72 -5.26 1.97
N TRP A 25 -1.93 -6.20 2.49
CA TRP A 25 -0.47 -6.08 2.53
C TRP A 25 0.12 -6.10 1.11
N ILE A 26 -0.40 -6.95 0.23
CA ILE A 26 0.01 -7.05 -1.17
C ILE A 26 -0.39 -5.80 -1.96
N GLU A 27 -1.55 -5.21 -1.68
CA GLU A 27 -2.01 -3.98 -2.35
C GLU A 27 -1.11 -2.77 -2.12
N GLN A 28 -0.50 -2.68 -0.92
CA GLN A 28 0.47 -1.63 -0.60
C GLN A 28 1.91 -2.01 -0.99
N ALA A 29 2.16 -3.27 -1.32
CA ALA A 29 3.50 -3.76 -1.62
C ALA A 29 4.00 -3.24 -2.98
N GLU A 30 5.30 -2.93 -3.03
CA GLU A 30 5.97 -2.53 -4.25
C GLU A 30 6.47 -3.75 -5.02
N LEU A 31 6.02 -3.91 -6.27
CA LEU A 31 6.49 -4.98 -7.15
C LEU A 31 7.90 -4.64 -7.67
N ARG A 32 8.87 -5.52 -7.42
CA ARG A 32 10.27 -5.41 -7.87
C ARG A 32 10.64 -6.59 -8.76
N ASP A 33 11.41 -6.32 -9.81
CA ASP A 33 12.10 -7.34 -10.62
C ASP A 33 13.62 -7.07 -10.52
N GLY A 34 14.30 -7.88 -9.69
CA GLY A 34 15.67 -7.60 -9.25
C GLY A 34 15.76 -6.24 -8.56
N ASP A 35 16.64 -5.37 -9.07
CA ASP A 35 16.82 -4.01 -8.55
C ASP A 35 15.83 -2.98 -9.12
N LYS A 36 14.94 -3.38 -10.05
CA LYS A 36 14.03 -2.46 -10.73
C LYS A 36 12.65 -2.45 -10.09
N ILE A 37 12.15 -1.25 -9.83
CA ILE A 37 10.77 -1.02 -9.40
C ILE A 37 9.86 -1.19 -10.62
N VAL A 38 9.04 -2.22 -10.61
CA VAL A 38 7.96 -2.38 -11.59
C VAL A 38 6.78 -1.57 -11.08
N ARG A 39 6.81 -0.26 -11.34
CA ARG A 39 5.62 0.59 -11.12
C ARG A 39 4.50 0.04 -11.99
N GLN A 40 3.36 -0.28 -11.39
CA GLN A 40 2.17 -0.56 -12.18
C GLN A 40 1.93 0.64 -13.10
N GLY A 41 1.63 0.36 -14.37
CA GLY A 41 1.27 1.38 -15.34
C GLY A 41 0.09 2.22 -14.83
N ARG A 42 -0.26 3.28 -15.56
CA ARG A 42 -1.35 4.19 -15.19
C ARG A 42 -2.64 3.40 -14.90
N ARG A 43 -3.07 3.40 -13.63
CA ARG A 43 -4.34 2.77 -13.22
C ARG A 43 -5.48 3.48 -13.98
N VAL A 44 -6.28 2.70 -14.70
CA VAL A 44 -7.34 3.19 -15.62
C VAL A 44 -8.53 3.80 -14.85
N ASP A 45 -8.57 3.62 -13.52
CA ASP A 45 -9.64 4.12 -12.65
C ASP A 45 -9.71 5.66 -12.55
N SER A 46 -8.65 6.38 -12.90
CA SER A 46 -8.59 7.85 -12.85
C SER A 46 -8.20 8.48 -14.20
N ALA A 47 -8.90 8.08 -15.26
CA ALA A 47 -8.83 8.80 -16.53
C ALA A 47 -9.43 10.22 -16.35
N LYS A 48 -8.57 11.24 -16.31
CA LYS A 48 -9.02 12.64 -16.32
C LYS A 48 -9.61 12.97 -17.69
N THR A 49 -10.86 13.40 -17.73
CA THR A 49 -11.47 13.91 -18.96
C THR A 49 -11.01 15.35 -19.20
N PRO A 50 -10.44 15.69 -20.37
CA PRO A 50 -10.15 17.08 -20.69
C PRO A 50 -11.47 17.86 -20.84
N THR A 51 -11.58 19.01 -20.18
CA THR A 51 -12.76 19.88 -20.26
C THR A 51 -12.32 21.33 -20.39
N THR A 52 -12.97 22.06 -21.31
CA THR A 52 -12.74 23.50 -21.50
C THR A 52 -13.62 24.28 -20.53
N VAL A 53 -13.01 25.06 -19.64
CA VAL A 53 -13.71 25.94 -18.70
C VAL A 53 -13.34 27.39 -18.99
N ARG A 54 -14.29 28.31 -18.84
CA ARG A 54 -14.04 29.76 -18.93
C ARG A 54 -13.63 30.25 -17.55
N LEU A 55 -12.49 30.94 -17.50
CA LEU A 55 -11.96 31.60 -16.32
C LEU A 55 -11.86 33.09 -16.63
N ASP A 56 -11.97 33.93 -15.61
CA ASP A 56 -11.64 35.35 -15.74
C ASP A 56 -10.17 35.55 -16.09
N ASN A 57 -9.87 36.69 -16.71
CA ASN A 57 -8.51 37.00 -17.17
C ASN A 57 -7.52 37.04 -16.00
N GLU A 58 -7.91 37.65 -14.87
CA GLU A 58 -7.06 37.74 -13.67
C GLU A 58 -6.68 36.35 -13.12
N VAL A 59 -7.61 35.40 -13.17
CA VAL A 59 -7.39 34.01 -12.72
C VAL A 59 -6.45 33.29 -13.67
N SER A 60 -6.65 33.46 -14.98
CA SER A 60 -5.81 32.84 -16.02
C SER A 60 -4.36 33.35 -15.97
N ASP A 61 -4.17 34.64 -15.70
CA ASP A 61 -2.85 35.26 -15.59
C ASP A 61 -2.11 34.79 -14.33
N ALA A 62 -2.81 34.64 -13.20
CA ALA A 62 -2.22 34.09 -11.98
C ALA A 62 -1.63 32.68 -12.18
N PHE A 63 -2.33 31.81 -12.92
CA PHE A 63 -1.83 30.46 -13.24
C PHE A 63 -0.67 30.44 -14.24
N ARG A 64 -0.42 31.52 -15.01
CA ARG A 64 0.67 31.59 -16.00
C ARG A 64 2.02 31.96 -15.38
N ILE A 65 2.04 32.59 -14.21
CA ILE A 65 3.26 33.10 -13.56
C ILE A 65 3.99 32.01 -12.73
N THR A 66 3.31 30.89 -12.44
CA THR A 66 3.87 29.75 -11.68
C THR A 66 4.65 28.81 -12.58
#